data_AF-A0A6A4SYC8-F1
#
_entry.id   AF-A0A6A4SYC8-F1
#
_cell.length_a   1.000
_cell.length_b   1.000
_cell.length_c   1.000
_cell.angle_alpha   90.00
_cell.angle_beta   90.00
_cell.angle_gamma   90.00
#
_symmetry.space_group_name_H-M   'P 1'
#
loop_
_entity.id
_entity.type
_entity.pdbx_description
1 polymer ?
#
loop_
_entity_poly.entity_id
_entity_poly.type
_entity_poly.pdbx_seq_one_letter_code
_entity_poly.pdbx_strand_id
1 'polypeptide(L)'
;MDIQVKGTSLPRALHCWDRSLQDNVHINASHGNHSHQKHKPPPVRGCPRHLIDSCPWPHCNPSCPTIRDQLTGQEMSVIQFLKHMGFDVQKMAQQQGMDPRKLLGILNNGN
;
A
#
# COMPACT_ATOMS: atom_id res chain seq x y z
N MET A 1 -3.01 12.96 -8.39
CA MET A 1 -3.37 12.11 -7.25
C MET A 1 -2.28 11.10 -7.10
N ASP A 2 -1.63 11.04 -5.96
CA ASP A 2 -0.53 10.09 -5.72
C ASP A 2 -0.98 9.07 -4.68
N ILE A 3 -0.85 7.78 -5.02
CA ILE A 3 -1.06 6.68 -4.08
C ILE A 3 -0.05 6.80 -2.93
N GLN A 4 -0.54 6.63 -1.71
CA GLN A 4 0.24 6.69 -0.49
C GLN A 4 -0.11 5.54 0.44
N VAL A 5 0.91 4.92 1.03
CA VAL A 5 0.74 3.91 2.06
C VAL A 5 1.40 4.44 3.32
N LYS A 6 0.67 4.47 4.44
CA LYS A 6 1.14 5.04 5.72
C LYS A 6 1.72 6.47 5.55
N GLY A 7 1.08 7.29 4.73
CA GLY A 7 1.49 8.67 4.44
C GLY A 7 2.76 8.81 3.59
N THR A 8 3.27 7.71 3.01
CA THR A 8 4.44 7.74 2.13
C THR A 8 4.02 7.46 0.70
N SER A 9 4.35 8.38 -0.23
CA SER A 9 4.10 8.21 -1.66
C SER A 9 5.08 7.22 -2.30
N LEU A 10 4.67 6.61 -3.41
CA LEU A 10 5.54 5.69 -4.17
C LEU A 10 6.87 6.34 -4.60
N PRO A 11 6.92 7.56 -5.16
CA PRO A 11 8.20 8.21 -5.49
C PRO A 11 9.12 8.37 -4.28
N ARG A 12 8.54 8.70 -3.11
CA ARG A 12 9.31 8.82 -1.87
C ARG A 12 9.84 7.48 -1.39
N ALA A 13 9.04 6.42 -1.47
CA ALA A 13 9.45 5.06 -1.12
C ALA A 13 10.62 4.57 -2.01
N LEU A 14 10.57 4.85 -3.31
CA LEU A 14 11.65 4.52 -4.25
C LEU A 14 12.94 5.28 -3.93
N HIS A 15 12.86 6.58 -3.64
CA HIS A 15 14.01 7.36 -3.18
C HIS A 15 14.60 6.79 -1.87
N CYS A 16 13.77 6.34 -0.94
CA CYS A 16 14.22 5.68 0.30
C CYS A 16 14.90 4.33 0.05
N TRP A 17 14.44 3.60 -0.96
CA TRP A 17 15.04 2.34 -1.36
C TRP A 17 16.41 2.56 -1.99
N ASP A 18 16.54 3.49 -2.93
CA ASP A 18 17.80 3.85 -3.59
C ASP A 18 18.88 4.29 -2.58
N ARG A 19 18.55 5.22 -1.68
CA ARG A 19 19.47 5.66 -0.63
C ARG A 19 19.96 4.51 0.25
N SER A 20 19.09 3.53 0.54
CA SER A 20 19.48 2.36 1.31
C SER A 20 20.48 1.47 0.58
N LEU A 21 20.49 1.45 -0.75
CA LEU A 21 21.47 0.70 -1.53
C LEU A 21 22.83 1.40 -1.47
N GLN A 22 22.86 2.73 -1.58
CA GLN A 22 24.08 3.53 -1.48
C GLN A 22 24.73 3.41 -0.08
N ASP A 23 23.92 3.47 0.99
CA ASP A 23 24.41 3.25 2.36
C ASP A 23 25.06 1.85 2.51
N ASN A 24 24.47 0.80 1.90
CA ASN A 24 25.02 -0.55 1.94
C ASN A 24 26.31 -0.70 1.10
N VAL A 25 26.42 0.02 -0.03
CA VAL A 25 27.61 0.00 -0.88
C VAL A 25 28.78 0.72 -0.21
N HIS A 26 28.55 1.85 0.45
CA HIS A 26 29.60 2.55 1.21
C HIS A 26 30.16 1.69 2.35
N ILE A 27 29.32 0.89 3.02
CA ILE A 27 29.76 -0.07 4.04
C ILE A 27 30.68 -1.14 3.43
N ASN A 28 30.35 -1.65 2.25
CA ASN A 28 31.13 -2.72 1.59
C ASN A 28 32.40 -2.20 0.89
N ALA A 29 32.43 -0.94 0.45
CA ALA A 29 33.60 -0.30 -0.15
C ALA A 29 34.65 0.14 0.90
N SER A 30 34.25 0.31 2.17
CA SER A 30 35.14 0.65 3.29
C SER A 30 35.90 -0.54 3.89
N HIS A 31 36.04 -1.66 3.17
CA HIS A 31 36.87 -2.81 3.59
C HIS A 31 38.40 -2.54 3.51
N GLY A 32 38.80 -1.27 3.50
CA GLY A 32 40.19 -0.81 3.60
C GLY A 32 40.40 0.04 4.85
N ASN A 33 40.74 -0.63 5.94
CA ASN A 33 41.45 -0.13 7.12
C ASN A 33 40.74 0.80 8.13
N HIS A 34 41.00 0.46 9.40
CA HIS A 34 40.75 1.16 10.66
C HIS A 34 39.44 0.91 11.43
N SER A 35 39.67 0.25 12.57
CA SER A 35 38.84 0.16 13.76
C SER A 35 38.17 1.48 14.14
N HIS A 36 36.86 1.47 14.37
CA HIS A 36 36.20 2.02 15.56
C HIS A 36 34.69 1.72 15.50
N GLN A 37 34.20 1.02 16.53
CA GLN A 37 32.81 0.97 17.01
C GLN A 37 31.67 0.85 15.98
N LYS A 38 31.04 -0.33 16.00
CA LYS A 38 29.69 -0.63 15.50
C LYS A 38 28.69 0.49 15.81
N HIS A 39 28.47 1.39 14.87
CA HIS A 39 27.20 2.11 14.77
C HIS A 39 26.64 1.82 13.39
N LYS A 40 25.78 0.79 13.32
CA LYS A 40 24.82 0.65 12.22
C LYS A 40 24.11 2.01 12.17
N PRO A 41 24.20 2.79 11.07
CA PRO A 41 23.49 4.06 11.00
C PRO A 41 22.03 3.76 11.35
N PRO A 42 21.43 4.48 12.31
CA PRO A 42 20.05 4.22 12.69
C PRO A 42 19.22 4.25 11.41
N PRO A 43 18.29 3.30 11.22
CA PRO A 43 17.45 3.29 10.02
C PRO A 43 16.92 4.69 9.84
N VAL A 44 17.19 5.31 8.68
CA VAL A 44 17.01 6.75 8.50
C VAL A 44 15.59 7.10 8.91
N ARG A 45 15.45 7.74 10.08
CA ARG A 45 14.15 8.04 10.68
C ARG A 45 13.38 8.84 9.63
N GLY A 46 12.25 8.30 9.15
CA GLY A 46 11.46 8.94 8.08
C GLY A 46 11.71 8.47 6.64
N CYS A 47 12.37 7.33 6.42
CA CYS A 47 12.43 6.66 5.12
C CYS A 47 11.97 5.19 5.17
N PRO A 48 10.66 4.93 5.29
CA PRO A 48 10.13 3.57 5.28
C PRO A 48 10.29 2.94 3.89
N ARG A 49 10.73 1.68 3.85
CA ARG A 49 10.86 0.87 2.62
C ARG A 49 9.82 -0.23 2.52
N HIS A 50 9.29 -0.66 3.66
CA HIS A 50 8.26 -1.69 3.74
C HIS A 50 6.91 -1.03 4.01
N LEU A 51 6.19 -0.75 2.94
CA LEU A 51 4.92 -0.03 2.93
C LEU A 51 3.84 -0.96 2.41
N ILE A 52 3.12 -1.59 3.34
CA ILE A 52 2.00 -2.49 3.06
C ILE A 52 0.79 -1.99 3.84
N ASP A 53 -0.34 -1.84 3.17
CA ASP A 53 -1.62 -1.57 3.81
C ASP A 53 -2.09 -2.79 4.60
N SER A 54 -2.65 -2.55 5.78
CA SER A 54 -3.12 -3.61 6.68
C SER A 54 -4.63 -3.85 6.58
N CYS A 55 -5.30 -3.14 5.69
CA CYS A 55 -6.74 -3.31 5.50
C CYS A 55 -7.00 -4.58 4.67
N PRO A 56 -8.09 -5.31 4.95
CA PRO A 56 -8.46 -6.50 4.19
C PRO A 56 -9.34 -6.20 2.96
N TRP A 57 -9.79 -4.94 2.80
CA TRP A 57 -10.81 -4.58 1.82
C TRP A 57 -10.24 -3.83 0.61
N PRO A 58 -10.75 -4.11 -0.60
CA PRO A 58 -10.39 -3.35 -1.80
C PRO A 58 -10.72 -1.86 -1.64
N HIS A 59 -9.85 -0.99 -2.15
CA HIS A 59 -10.05 0.48 -2.14
C HIS A 59 -10.21 1.09 -0.74
N CYS A 60 -9.81 0.39 0.32
CA CYS A 60 -9.84 0.93 1.69
C CYS A 60 -8.96 2.18 1.85
N ASN A 61 -7.96 2.33 0.99
CA ASN A 61 -6.94 3.36 1.12
C ASN A 61 -7.48 4.61 0.41
N PRO A 62 -7.63 5.74 1.13
CA PRO A 62 -8.25 6.95 0.58
C PRO A 62 -7.42 7.60 -0.53
N SER A 63 -6.15 7.21 -0.70
CA SER A 63 -5.30 7.65 -1.81
C SER A 63 -5.40 6.77 -3.05
N CYS A 64 -6.22 5.70 -3.02
CA CYS A 64 -6.47 4.87 -4.19
C CYS A 64 -7.09 5.71 -5.31
N PRO A 65 -6.62 5.55 -6.56
CA PRO A 65 -7.23 6.22 -7.70
C PRO A 65 -8.67 5.75 -7.90
N THR A 66 -9.53 6.64 -8.38
CA THR A 66 -10.92 6.31 -8.75
C THR A 66 -10.94 5.17 -9.75
N ILE A 67 -11.86 4.23 -9.58
CA ILE A 67 -12.05 3.14 -10.54
C ILE A 67 -12.80 3.69 -11.75
N ARG A 68 -12.33 3.37 -12.95
CA ARG A 68 -12.95 3.79 -14.21
C ARG A 68 -13.20 2.59 -15.09
N ASP A 69 -14.35 2.60 -15.75
CA ASP A 69 -14.70 1.62 -16.77
C ASP A 69 -13.76 1.78 -17.99
N GLN A 70 -13.19 0.68 -18.49
CA GLN A 70 -12.19 0.75 -19.56
C GLN A 70 -12.77 1.17 -20.92
N LEU A 71 -14.05 0.88 -21.16
CA LEU A 71 -14.69 1.16 -22.45
C LEU A 71 -15.17 2.62 -22.52
N THR A 72 -15.76 3.11 -21.43
CA THR A 72 -16.43 4.42 -21.37
C THR A 72 -15.60 5.49 -20.66
N GLY A 73 -14.60 5.09 -19.86
CA GLY A 73 -13.84 5.99 -19.01
C GLY A 73 -14.62 6.56 -17.83
N GLN A 74 -15.88 6.17 -17.65
CA GLN A 74 -16.73 6.67 -16.56
C GLN A 74 -16.28 6.12 -15.21
N GLU A 75 -16.38 6.96 -14.18
CA GLU A 75 -16.10 6.55 -12.82
C GLU A 75 -17.17 5.57 -12.33
N MET A 76 -16.72 4.51 -11.67
CA MET A 76 -17.57 3.46 -11.15
C MET A 76 -17.28 3.22 -9.67
N SER A 77 -18.32 2.86 -8.92
CA SER A 77 -18.17 2.50 -7.52
C SER A 77 -17.39 1.19 -7.35
N VAL A 78 -16.73 1.02 -6.19
CA VAL A 78 -16.01 -0.21 -5.82
C VAL A 78 -16.93 -1.42 -5.90
N ILE A 79 -18.17 -1.30 -5.43
CA ILE A 79 -19.15 -2.40 -5.50
C ILE A 79 -19.46 -2.78 -6.94
N GLN A 80 -19.66 -1.80 -7.82
CA GLN A 80 -19.94 -2.07 -9.24
C GLN A 80 -18.77 -2.79 -9.90
N PHE A 81 -17.54 -2.38 -9.58
CA PHE A 81 -16.33 -3.02 -10.07
C PHE A 81 -16.21 -4.46 -9.58
N LEU A 82 -16.38 -4.68 -8.28
CA LEU A 82 -16.34 -6.01 -7.68
C LEU A 82 -17.41 -6.92 -8.29
N LYS A 83 -18.64 -6.42 -8.48
CA LYS A 83 -19.72 -7.18 -9.14
C LYS A 83 -19.36 -7.58 -10.57
N HIS A 84 -18.76 -6.68 -11.37
CA HIS A 84 -18.27 -7.03 -12.71
C HIS A 84 -17.18 -8.12 -12.68
N MET A 85 -16.40 -8.19 -11.60
CA MET A 85 -15.39 -9.23 -11.36
C MET A 85 -15.95 -10.52 -10.74
N GLY A 86 -17.27 -10.63 -10.59
CA GLY A 86 -17.94 -11.82 -10.03
C GLY A 86 -18.08 -11.82 -8.51
N PHE A 87 -17.88 -10.69 -7.84
CA PHE A 87 -18.12 -10.56 -6.40
C PHE A 87 -19.60 -10.63 -6.07
N ASP A 88 -19.99 -11.65 -5.32
CA ASP A 88 -21.33 -11.81 -4.78
C ASP A 88 -21.33 -11.40 -3.30
N VAL A 89 -21.92 -10.24 -3.03
CA VAL A 89 -22.04 -9.66 -1.69
C VAL A 89 -22.69 -10.64 -0.71
N GLN A 90 -23.72 -11.38 -1.14
CA GLN A 90 -24.45 -12.29 -0.26
C GLN A 90 -23.58 -13.48 0.14
N LYS A 91 -22.94 -14.12 -0.84
CA LYS A 91 -22.04 -15.25 -0.60
C LYS A 91 -20.84 -14.84 0.25
N MET A 92 -20.25 -13.68 -0.04
CA MET A 92 -19.08 -13.21 0.69
C MET A 92 -19.42 -12.80 2.13
N ALA A 93 -20.56 -12.14 2.34
CA ALA A 93 -21.06 -11.82 3.67
C ALA A 93 -21.27 -13.09 4.50
N GLN A 94 -21.88 -14.13 3.91
CA GLN A 94 -22.07 -15.43 4.56
C GLN A 94 -20.74 -16.10 4.91
N GLN A 95 -19.76 -16.11 3.99
CA GLN A 95 -18.43 -16.67 4.25
C GLN A 95 -17.68 -15.93 5.36
N GLN A 96 -17.88 -14.62 5.48
CA GLN A 96 -17.28 -13.81 6.54
C GLN A 96 -18.09 -13.83 7.85
N GLY A 97 -19.26 -14.48 7.88
CA GLY A 97 -20.16 -14.44 9.03
C GLY A 97 -20.68 -13.02 9.33
N MET A 98 -20.82 -12.18 8.30
CA MET A 98 -21.19 -10.77 8.40
C MET A 98 -22.55 -10.52 7.76
N ASP A 99 -23.24 -9.47 8.23
CA ASP A 99 -24.45 -8.98 7.56
C ASP A 99 -24.09 -8.38 6.17
N PRO A 100 -24.85 -8.70 5.10
CA PRO A 100 -24.58 -8.17 3.76
C PRO A 100 -24.62 -6.64 3.67
N ARG A 101 -25.45 -5.96 4.46
CA ARG A 101 -25.51 -4.48 4.48
C ARG A 101 -24.28 -3.91 5.19
N LYS A 102 -23.81 -4.58 6.25
CA LYS A 102 -22.53 -4.23 6.90
C LYS A 102 -21.36 -4.38 5.92
N LEU A 103 -21.32 -5.47 5.15
CA LEU A 103 -20.31 -5.69 4.12
C LEU A 103 -20.34 -4.59 3.05
N LEU A 104 -21.53 -4.23 2.55
CA LEU A 104 -21.70 -3.13 1.60
C LEU A 104 -21.23 -1.78 2.17
N GLY A 105 -21.49 -1.52 3.45
CA GLY A 105 -21.03 -0.33 4.14
C GLY A 105 -19.50 -0.23 4.16
N ILE A 106 -18.82 -1.33 4.48
CA ILE A 106 -17.34 -1.36 4.53
C ILE A 106 -16.75 -1.21 3.11
N LEU A 107 -17.36 -1.81 2.09
CA LEU A 107 -16.92 -1.67 0.70
C LEU A 107 -17.11 -0.26 0.12
N ASN A 108 -18.10 0.49 0.63
CA ASN A 108 -18.33 1.87 0.22
C ASN A 108 -17.47 2.87 0.99
N ASN A 109 -17.19 2.60 2.27
CA ASN A 109 -16.59 3.58 3.17
C ASN A 109 -15.15 3.23 3.58
N GLY A 110 -14.66 2.04 3.24
CA GLY A 110 -13.30 1.58 3.53
C GLY A 110 -13.00 1.29 5.00
N ASN A 111 -14.01 1.30 5.89
CA ASN A 111 -13.86 1.17 7.34
C ASN A 111 -14.97 0.32 7.98
#